data_AF-A0A6A5TN93-F1
#
_entry.id   AF-A0A6A5TN93-F1
#
_cell.length_a   1.000
_cell.length_b   1.000
_cell.length_c   1.000
_cell.angle_alpha   90.00
_cell.angle_beta   90.00
_cell.angle_gamma   90.00
#
_symmetry.space_group_name_H-M   'P 1'
#
loop_
_entity.id
_entity.type
_entity.pdbx_description
1 polymer ?
#
loop_
_entity_poly.entity_id
_entity_poly.type
_entity_poly.pdbx_seq_one_letter_code
_entity_poly.pdbx_strand_id
1 'polypeptide(L)'
;LLASGLYSDLQIKCGNDMYKVHRSIVCPQSDFFAGAMRFTIGKESEDRMIDLSEDDPAAIKALVQFLYEADYEPYLLDSEVPNRPPHDFLGHDYTYAFPHTYPCDKFVCTICLEPIFGFPPEYDTGAMLLHSKVYEVAEKYQVTELKELAAKKFSLACGLHWEKDEFVDALRHACISTVTEDKGLRTTLAKTVADHMELLKKEAVKELLSENGDVAVQALELMAKRLS
;
A
#
# COMPACT_ATOMS: atom_id res chain seq x y z
N LEU A 1 19.48 -1.59 9.82
CA LEU A 1 19.14 -1.76 11.26
C LEU A 1 18.16 -2.91 11.47
N LEU A 2 17.06 -2.99 10.71
CA LEU A 2 16.10 -4.10 10.79
C LEU A 2 16.73 -5.48 10.56
N ALA A 3 17.44 -5.67 9.43
CA ALA A 3 18.01 -6.97 9.06
C ALA A 3 19.05 -7.52 10.06
N SER A 4 19.84 -6.65 10.70
CA SER A 4 20.84 -7.07 11.69
C SER A 4 20.27 -7.24 13.09
N GLY A 5 19.18 -6.54 13.43
CA GLY A 5 18.60 -6.52 14.78
C GLY A 5 19.54 -6.00 15.87
N LEU A 6 20.69 -5.43 15.50
CA LEU A 6 21.66 -4.92 16.47
C LEU A 6 21.09 -3.70 17.18
N TYR A 7 21.15 -3.70 18.51
CA TYR A 7 20.61 -2.66 19.40
C TYR A 7 19.08 -2.58 19.47
N SER A 8 18.37 -3.62 19.00
CA SER A 8 16.92 -3.70 19.14
C SER A 8 16.51 -3.72 20.62
N ASP A 9 15.49 -2.94 20.97
CA ASP A 9 14.94 -2.80 22.31
C ASP A 9 13.43 -3.11 22.37
N LEU A 10 12.88 -3.63 21.27
CA LEU A 10 11.50 -4.08 21.12
C LEU A 10 11.44 -5.25 20.14
N GLN A 11 10.48 -6.14 20.33
CA GLN A 11 10.15 -7.25 19.42
C GLN A 11 8.70 -7.13 18.97
N ILE A 12 8.43 -7.41 17.70
CA ILE A 12 7.09 -7.57 17.15
C ILE A 12 6.97 -9.01 16.67
N LYS A 13 5.92 -9.71 17.11
CA LYS A 13 5.60 -11.06 16.66
C LYS A 13 4.39 -11.00 15.72
N CYS A 14 4.43 -11.75 14.63
CA CYS A 14 3.26 -11.97 13.78
C CYS A 14 3.29 -13.40 13.25
N GLY A 15 2.40 -14.25 13.78
CA GLY A 15 2.39 -15.67 13.46
C GLY A 15 3.70 -16.33 13.88
N ASN A 16 4.44 -16.82 12.89
CA ASN A 16 5.77 -17.43 13.08
C ASN A 16 6.93 -16.43 12.96
N ASP A 17 6.67 -15.22 12.47
CA ASP A 17 7.68 -14.21 12.26
C ASP A 17 7.94 -13.41 13.54
N MET A 18 9.22 -13.09 13.75
CA MET A 18 9.68 -12.29 14.88
C MET A 18 10.62 -11.19 14.39
N TYR A 19 10.21 -9.94 14.58
CA TYR A 19 10.93 -8.76 14.14
C TYR A 19 11.62 -8.10 15.33
N LYS A 20 12.95 -8.04 15.30
CA LYS A 20 13.76 -7.27 16.26
C LYS A 20 13.82 -5.82 15.82
N VAL A 21 13.12 -4.94 16.53
CA VAL A 21 12.92 -3.54 16.13
C VAL A 21 13.41 -2.54 17.17
N HIS A 22 13.48 -1.27 16.78
CA HIS A 22 13.98 -0.17 17.59
C HIS A 22 12.83 0.78 17.90
N ARG A 23 12.58 1.03 19.19
CA ARG A 23 11.55 1.96 19.65
C ARG A 23 11.76 3.36 19.08
N SER A 24 13.02 3.78 18.95
CA SER A 24 13.39 5.09 18.38
C SER A 24 13.02 5.23 16.90
N ILE A 25 12.75 4.14 16.19
CA ILE A 25 12.31 4.14 14.80
C ILE A 25 10.80 3.95 14.71
N VAL A 26 10.26 2.99 15.47
CA VAL A 26 8.86 2.56 15.38
C VAL A 26 7.91 3.57 16.03
N CYS A 27 8.21 4.06 17.25
CA CYS A 27 7.28 4.90 18.00
C CYS A 27 7.02 6.29 17.37
N PRO A 28 8.02 6.99 16.79
CA PRO A 28 7.76 8.29 16.15
C PRO A 28 6.86 8.23 14.91
N GLN A 29 6.71 7.05 14.31
CA GLN A 29 5.95 6.82 13.07
C GLN A 29 4.59 6.17 13.32
N SER A 30 4.25 5.85 14.57
CA SER A 30 3.00 5.17 14.92
C SER A 30 2.56 5.53 16.32
N ASP A 31 1.43 6.23 16.39
CA ASP A 31 0.79 6.57 17.67
C ASP A 31 0.33 5.32 18.43
N PHE A 32 -0.04 4.25 17.73
CA PHE A 32 -0.34 2.95 18.33
C PHE A 32 0.89 2.40 19.07
N PHE A 33 2.05 2.29 18.40
CA PHE A 33 3.24 1.74 19.03
C PHE A 33 3.78 2.66 20.13
N ALA A 34 3.71 3.98 19.95
CA ALA A 34 4.05 4.94 21.01
C ALA A 34 3.13 4.80 22.23
N GLY A 35 1.82 4.64 22.00
CA GLY A 35 0.81 4.41 23.03
C GLY A 35 1.03 3.10 23.77
N ALA A 36 1.24 2.00 23.04
CA ALA A 36 1.51 0.68 23.60
C ALA A 36 2.66 0.73 24.61
N MET A 37 3.74 1.46 24.30
CA MET A 37 4.88 1.64 25.21
C MET A 37 4.57 2.45 26.47
N ARG A 38 3.58 3.35 26.44
CA ARG A 38 3.15 4.12 27.62
C ARG A 38 2.30 3.28 28.57
N PHE A 39 1.45 2.40 28.03
CA PHE A 39 0.55 1.56 28.83
C PHE A 39 1.23 0.32 29.43
N THR A 40 2.37 -0.12 28.87
CA THR A 40 3.19 -1.21 29.43
C THR A 40 4.09 -0.79 30.60
N ILE A 41 4.14 0.50 30.94
CA ILE A 41 4.90 0.98 32.11
C ILE A 41 4.11 0.67 33.38
N GLY A 42 4.31 -0.52 33.95
CA GLY A 42 3.89 -0.82 35.33
C GLY A 42 3.15 -2.14 35.58
N LYS A 43 2.82 -2.93 34.55
CA LYS A 43 2.35 -4.31 34.70
C LYS A 43 3.08 -5.20 33.71
N GLU A 44 3.93 -6.07 34.26
CA GLU A 44 4.59 -7.21 33.61
C GLU A 44 4.77 -7.13 32.08
N SER A 45 5.97 -6.73 31.64
CA SER A 45 6.52 -7.30 30.41
C SER A 45 8.03 -7.45 30.59
N GLU A 46 8.46 -8.50 31.28
CA GLU A 46 9.81 -9.03 31.05
C GLU A 46 10.01 -9.34 29.55
N ASP A 47 8.92 -9.63 28.82
CA ASP A 47 8.88 -9.70 27.37
C ASP A 47 8.60 -8.35 26.72
N ARG A 48 9.63 -7.71 26.17
CA ARG A 48 9.54 -6.51 25.32
C ARG A 48 8.94 -6.85 23.96
N MET A 49 7.74 -7.39 23.93
CA MET A 49 7.11 -7.98 22.74
C MET A 49 5.71 -7.42 22.52
N ILE A 50 5.39 -7.08 21.27
CA ILE A 50 4.04 -6.78 20.81
C ILE A 50 3.59 -7.92 19.91
N ASP A 51 2.47 -8.56 20.24
CA ASP A 51 1.93 -9.68 19.47
C ASP A 51 0.85 -9.18 18.49
N LEU A 52 1.11 -9.31 17.20
CA LEU A 52 0.25 -8.97 16.07
C LEU A 52 -0.13 -10.24 15.27
N SER A 53 -0.19 -11.40 15.92
CA SER A 53 -0.45 -12.69 15.24
C SER A 53 -1.86 -12.86 14.68
N GLU A 54 -2.80 -11.99 15.06
CA GLU A 54 -4.17 -11.96 14.50
C GLU A 54 -4.24 -11.24 13.14
N ASP A 55 -3.15 -10.58 12.72
CA ASP A 55 -3.08 -9.80 11.50
C ASP A 55 -2.38 -10.55 10.36
N ASP A 56 -2.58 -10.11 9.12
CA ASP A 56 -1.98 -10.76 7.95
C ASP A 56 -0.45 -10.63 7.96
N PRO A 57 0.32 -11.75 7.95
CA PRO A 57 1.78 -11.70 8.04
C PRO A 57 2.47 -10.91 6.93
N ALA A 58 1.93 -10.94 5.70
CA ALA A 58 2.51 -10.19 4.59
C ALA A 58 2.29 -8.67 4.77
N ALA A 59 1.11 -8.28 5.28
CA ALA A 59 0.82 -6.89 5.60
C ALA A 59 1.67 -6.37 6.78
N ILE A 60 1.87 -7.19 7.82
CA ILE A 60 2.76 -6.83 8.94
C ILE A 60 4.22 -6.75 8.50
N LYS A 61 4.67 -7.68 7.64
CA LYS A 61 6.02 -7.60 7.05
C LYS A 61 6.21 -6.27 6.32
N ALA A 62 5.24 -5.88 5.49
CA ALA A 62 5.27 -4.60 4.76
C ALA A 62 5.24 -3.38 5.70
N LEU A 63 4.44 -3.40 6.76
CA LEU A 63 4.43 -2.37 7.81
C LEU A 63 5.82 -2.23 8.45
N VAL A 64 6.43 -3.33 8.88
CA VAL A 64 7.74 -3.31 9.53
C VAL A 64 8.84 -2.85 8.56
N GLN A 65 8.77 -3.25 7.30
CA GLN A 65 9.69 -2.80 6.26
C GLN A 65 9.57 -1.28 6.03
N PHE A 66 8.35 -0.77 5.88
CA PHE A 66 8.08 0.65 5.70
C PHE A 66 8.66 1.51 6.81
N LEU A 67 8.54 1.09 8.07
CA LEU A 67 9.09 1.84 9.21
C LEU A 67 10.61 2.05 9.13
N TYR A 68 11.34 1.24 8.36
CA TYR A 68 12.79 1.36 8.18
C TYR A 68 13.21 1.91 6.83
N GLU A 69 12.41 1.67 5.78
CA GLU A 69 12.79 1.94 4.40
C GLU A 69 11.95 3.05 3.76
N ALA A 70 10.88 3.50 4.44
CA ALA A 70 9.83 4.37 3.90
C ALA A 70 9.15 3.81 2.64
N ASP A 71 9.31 2.51 2.37
CA ASP A 71 8.72 1.77 1.27
C ASP A 71 8.61 0.29 1.66
N TYR A 72 7.90 -0.51 0.87
CA TYR A 72 7.74 -1.95 1.09
C TYR A 72 7.55 -2.71 -0.22
N GLU A 73 7.85 -3.99 -0.25
CA GLU A 73 7.71 -4.80 -1.48
C GLU A 73 6.23 -5.03 -1.87
N PRO A 74 5.90 -5.01 -3.18
CA PRO A 74 6.79 -4.69 -4.30
C PRO A 74 7.08 -3.19 -4.44
N TYR A 75 8.34 -2.85 -4.71
CA TYR A 75 8.77 -1.46 -4.90
C TYR A 75 8.22 -0.89 -6.22
N LEU A 76 7.87 0.40 -6.19
CA LEU A 76 7.63 1.15 -7.42
C LEU A 76 9.00 1.47 -8.03
N LEU A 77 9.19 1.27 -9.33
CA LEU A 77 10.50 1.46 -9.98
C LEU A 77 11.08 2.88 -9.90
N ASP A 78 10.27 3.84 -9.46
CA ASP A 78 10.63 5.23 -9.20
C ASP A 78 10.91 5.54 -7.72
N SER A 79 10.88 4.56 -6.80
CA SER A 79 11.29 4.82 -5.42
C SER A 79 12.81 4.96 -5.37
N GLU A 80 13.28 6.18 -5.08
CA GLU A 80 14.68 6.45 -4.79
C GLU A 80 15.11 5.61 -3.57
N VAL A 81 15.63 4.42 -3.81
CA VAL A 81 16.33 3.66 -2.78
C VAL A 81 17.59 4.45 -2.43
N PRO A 82 17.77 4.92 -1.19
CA PRO A 82 19.03 5.51 -0.80
C PRO A 82 20.11 4.43 -1.00
N ASN A 83 21.14 4.72 -1.80
CA ASN A 83 22.29 3.86 -2.20
C ASN A 83 22.21 3.11 -3.55
N ARG A 84 21.38 3.51 -4.53
CA ARG A 84 21.53 2.97 -5.89
C ARG A 84 22.89 3.38 -6.50
N PRO A 85 23.76 2.45 -6.94
CA PRO A 85 25.01 2.80 -7.61
C PRO A 85 24.73 3.54 -8.93
N PRO A 86 25.56 4.54 -9.28
CA PRO A 86 25.31 5.46 -10.41
C PRO A 86 25.32 4.79 -11.79
N HIS A 87 25.85 3.57 -11.89
CA HIS A 87 25.92 2.77 -13.11
C HIS A 87 25.59 1.31 -12.79
N ASP A 88 25.25 0.52 -13.82
CA ASP A 88 25.12 -0.94 -13.69
C ASP A 88 26.51 -1.62 -13.47
N PHE A 89 26.52 -2.94 -13.21
CA PHE A 89 27.77 -3.72 -13.07
C PHE A 89 28.65 -3.73 -14.33
N LEU A 90 28.13 -3.23 -15.47
CA LEU A 90 28.83 -3.12 -16.74
C LEU A 90 29.31 -1.68 -17.03
N GLY A 91 28.99 -0.72 -16.16
CA GLY A 91 29.41 0.68 -16.29
C GLY A 91 28.53 1.54 -17.20
N HIS A 92 27.29 1.13 -17.49
CA HIS A 92 26.38 1.96 -18.29
C HIS A 92 25.65 3.00 -17.44
N ASP A 93 25.51 4.21 -18.00
CA ASP A 93 24.63 5.27 -17.49
C ASP A 93 23.15 4.86 -17.62
N TYR A 94 22.34 5.21 -16.62
CA TYR A 94 20.89 5.05 -16.71
C TYR A 94 20.32 6.01 -17.79
N THR A 95 19.57 5.48 -18.75
CA THR A 95 19.05 6.25 -19.90
C THR A 95 17.74 7.00 -19.64
N TYR A 96 17.40 7.30 -18.38
CA TYR A 96 16.25 8.13 -18.02
C TYR A 96 16.58 9.06 -16.85
N ALA A 97 15.99 10.26 -16.86
CA ALA A 97 16.27 11.34 -15.91
C ALA A 97 15.13 11.53 -14.90
N PHE A 98 15.46 11.55 -13.61
CA PHE A 98 14.60 12.01 -12.52
C PHE A 98 15.28 13.21 -11.81
N PRO A 99 14.56 14.26 -11.36
CA PRO A 99 13.11 14.50 -11.43
C PRO A 99 12.73 15.49 -12.56
N HIS A 100 11.50 15.42 -13.10
CA HIS A 100 11.00 16.42 -14.06
C HIS A 100 10.18 17.53 -13.38
N THR A 101 10.47 18.78 -13.73
CA THR A 101 9.79 19.99 -13.25
C THR A 101 8.66 20.39 -14.20
N TYR A 102 7.44 19.90 -13.96
CA TYR A 102 6.20 20.51 -14.47
C TYR A 102 5.17 20.58 -13.33
N PRO A 103 4.25 21.57 -13.32
CA PRO A 103 3.30 21.74 -12.23
C PRO A 103 2.19 20.69 -12.37
N CYS A 104 2.43 19.50 -11.85
CA CYS A 104 1.42 18.47 -11.72
C CYS A 104 0.50 18.83 -10.55
N ASP A 105 -0.48 19.70 -10.80
CA ASP A 105 -1.57 19.92 -9.87
C ASP A 105 -2.57 18.76 -9.99
N LYS A 106 -2.82 18.04 -8.89
CA LYS A 106 -3.81 16.95 -8.73
C LYS A 106 -3.53 15.60 -9.41
N PHE A 107 -2.28 15.12 -9.33
CA PHE A 107 -1.94 13.69 -9.18
C PHE A 107 -2.40 12.66 -10.25
N VAL A 108 -2.56 13.04 -11.52
CA VAL A 108 -2.54 12.07 -12.63
C VAL A 108 -1.81 12.67 -13.82
N CYS A 109 -0.58 12.19 -14.07
CA CYS A 109 0.16 12.55 -15.28
C CYS A 109 -0.09 11.47 -16.35
N THR A 110 -0.78 11.82 -17.42
CA THR A 110 -1.07 10.92 -18.55
C THR A 110 0.18 10.61 -19.40
N ILE A 111 1.26 11.38 -19.24
CA ILE A 111 2.54 11.15 -19.94
C ILE A 111 3.35 10.04 -19.25
N CYS A 112 3.22 9.89 -17.92
CA CYS A 112 3.84 8.79 -17.17
C CYS A 112 3.05 7.47 -17.29
N LEU A 113 1.87 7.51 -17.93
CA LEU A 113 0.88 6.44 -17.99
C LEU A 113 0.84 5.73 -19.36
N GLU A 114 1.95 5.77 -20.12
CA GLU A 114 2.19 4.90 -21.27
C GLU A 114 3.57 4.19 -21.18
N PRO A 115 3.72 2.99 -21.76
CA PRO A 115 4.37 1.86 -21.12
C PRO A 115 5.88 1.81 -21.43
N ILE A 116 6.70 2.48 -20.62
CA ILE A 116 8.18 2.36 -20.75
C ILE A 116 8.87 2.00 -19.42
N PHE A 117 8.14 1.88 -18.31
CA PHE A 117 8.71 1.39 -17.05
C PHE A 117 8.31 -0.06 -16.84
N GLY A 118 9.15 -0.96 -17.34
CA GLY A 118 8.97 -2.40 -17.17
C GLY A 118 9.01 -2.76 -15.69
N PHE A 119 7.83 -2.98 -15.11
CA PHE A 119 7.64 -3.63 -13.81
C PHE A 119 8.52 -4.89 -13.76
N PRO A 120 9.23 -5.17 -12.64
CA PRO A 120 9.89 -6.45 -12.51
C PRO A 120 8.85 -7.55 -12.70
N PRO A 121 9.18 -8.66 -13.38
CA PRO A 121 8.25 -9.76 -13.69
C PRO A 121 7.60 -10.39 -12.44
N GLU A 122 8.04 -9.99 -11.25
CA GLU A 122 7.56 -10.41 -9.92
C GLU A 122 6.46 -9.50 -9.34
N TYR A 123 6.02 -8.44 -10.04
CA TYR A 123 4.81 -7.68 -9.67
C TYR A 123 3.56 -8.53 -9.98
N ASP A 124 3.41 -9.60 -9.18
CA ASP A 124 2.37 -10.60 -9.31
C ASP A 124 1.01 -10.01 -8.92
N THR A 125 -0.04 -10.71 -9.34
CA THR A 125 -1.44 -10.38 -9.09
C THR A 125 -1.80 -10.30 -7.61
N GLY A 126 -1.01 -10.94 -6.74
CA GLY A 126 -1.09 -10.79 -5.28
C GLY A 126 -0.82 -9.37 -4.76
N ALA A 127 -0.22 -8.48 -5.56
CA ALA A 127 0.10 -7.11 -5.15
C ALA A 127 -1.15 -6.28 -4.81
N MET A 128 -2.26 -6.41 -5.55
CA MET A 128 -3.48 -5.64 -5.28
C MET A 128 -4.08 -5.99 -3.92
N LEU A 129 -4.23 -7.29 -3.64
CA LEU A 129 -4.75 -7.74 -2.35
C LEU A 129 -3.80 -7.37 -1.20
N LEU A 130 -2.48 -7.50 -1.42
CA LEU A 130 -1.48 -7.07 -0.45
C LEU A 130 -1.64 -5.58 -0.11
N HIS A 131 -1.69 -4.68 -1.09
CA HIS A 131 -1.81 -3.24 -0.83
C HIS A 131 -3.11 -2.89 -0.09
N SER A 132 -4.21 -3.59 -0.38
CA SER A 132 -5.47 -3.45 0.37
C SER A 132 -5.33 -3.86 1.85
N LYS A 133 -4.64 -4.97 2.11
CA LYS A 133 -4.34 -5.41 3.49
C LYS A 133 -3.34 -4.50 4.20
N VAL A 134 -2.32 -3.99 3.48
CA VAL A 134 -1.35 -3.02 4.02
C VAL A 134 -2.06 -1.73 4.42
N TYR A 135 -3.03 -1.28 3.63
CA TYR A 135 -3.85 -0.11 3.95
C TYR A 135 -4.63 -0.30 5.27
N GLU A 136 -5.24 -1.47 5.45
CA GLU A 136 -5.97 -1.82 6.68
C GLU A 136 -5.07 -1.81 7.92
N VAL A 137 -3.90 -2.48 7.86
CA VAL A 137 -2.96 -2.47 8.99
C VAL A 137 -2.37 -1.08 9.23
N ALA A 138 -2.12 -0.29 8.18
CA ALA A 138 -1.63 1.07 8.32
C ALA A 138 -2.63 1.96 9.07
N GLU A 139 -3.93 1.81 8.80
CA GLU A 139 -4.98 2.48 9.56
C GLU A 139 -5.02 1.97 11.01
N LYS A 140 -5.07 0.64 11.19
CA LYS A 140 -5.16 -0.01 12.52
C LYS A 140 -4.02 0.41 13.45
N TYR A 141 -2.79 0.51 12.92
CA TYR A 141 -1.61 0.90 13.70
C TYR A 141 -1.20 2.36 13.52
N GLN A 142 -2.06 3.17 12.90
CA GLN A 142 -1.94 4.63 12.83
C GLN A 142 -0.60 5.07 12.20
N VAL A 143 -0.27 4.49 11.03
CA VAL A 143 0.89 4.87 10.20
C VAL A 143 0.38 5.53 8.92
N THR A 144 0.15 6.85 9.00
CA THR A 144 -0.51 7.64 7.94
C THR A 144 0.22 7.55 6.60
N GLU A 145 1.54 7.68 6.61
CA GLU A 145 2.35 7.67 5.40
C GLU A 145 2.34 6.29 4.70
N LEU A 146 2.27 5.20 5.48
CA LEU A 146 2.10 3.85 4.95
C LEU A 146 0.71 3.69 4.31
N LYS A 147 -0.32 4.23 4.95
CA LYS A 147 -1.69 4.20 4.44
C LYS A 147 -1.78 4.90 3.08
N GLU A 148 -1.19 6.08 2.97
CA GLU A 148 -1.12 6.84 1.70
C GLU A 148 -0.33 6.07 0.63
N LEU A 149 0.83 5.52 0.98
CA LEU A 149 1.64 4.72 0.06
C LEU A 149 0.88 3.48 -0.41
N ALA A 150 0.18 2.78 0.48
CA ALA A 150 -0.62 1.61 0.15
C ALA A 150 -1.77 1.94 -0.79
N ALA A 151 -2.50 3.04 -0.56
CA ALA A 151 -3.52 3.51 -1.50
C ALA A 151 -2.94 3.83 -2.88
N LYS A 152 -1.75 4.45 -2.93
CA LYS A 152 -1.06 4.77 -4.18
C LYS A 152 -0.68 3.50 -4.94
N LYS A 153 -0.05 2.54 -4.28
CA LYS A 153 0.34 1.27 -4.90
C LYS A 153 -0.86 0.43 -5.32
N PHE A 154 -1.92 0.42 -4.51
CA PHE A 154 -3.20 -0.20 -4.85
C PHE A 154 -3.79 0.40 -6.13
N SER A 155 -3.87 1.73 -6.22
CA SER A 155 -4.37 2.44 -7.41
C SER A 155 -3.59 2.11 -8.67
N LEU A 156 -2.26 2.08 -8.57
CA LEU A 156 -1.41 1.70 -9.69
C LEU A 156 -1.66 0.24 -10.10
N ALA A 157 -1.71 -0.67 -9.13
CA ALA A 157 -1.95 -2.08 -9.39
C ALA A 157 -3.34 -2.32 -10.03
N CYS A 158 -4.38 -1.61 -9.60
CA CYS A 158 -5.69 -1.63 -10.23
C CYS A 158 -5.62 -1.14 -11.69
N GLY A 159 -4.90 -0.06 -11.99
CA GLY A 159 -4.74 0.44 -13.35
C GLY A 159 -3.98 -0.52 -14.29
N LEU A 160 -3.10 -1.35 -13.75
CA LEU A 160 -2.28 -2.30 -14.54
C LEU A 160 -2.93 -3.67 -14.71
N HIS A 161 -3.75 -4.09 -13.76
CA HIS A 161 -4.21 -5.48 -13.64
C HIS A 161 -5.72 -5.62 -13.48
N TRP A 162 -6.50 -4.59 -13.82
CA TRP A 162 -7.97 -4.63 -13.78
C TRP A 162 -8.59 -5.81 -14.57
N GLU A 163 -7.92 -6.29 -15.62
CA GLU A 163 -8.39 -7.42 -16.42
C GLU A 163 -8.35 -8.77 -15.69
N LYS A 164 -7.47 -8.92 -14.69
CA LYS A 164 -7.25 -10.19 -13.99
C LYS A 164 -8.41 -10.53 -13.04
N ASP A 165 -8.53 -11.79 -12.65
CA ASP A 165 -9.68 -12.26 -11.85
C ASP A 165 -9.54 -11.87 -10.37
N GLU A 166 -8.31 -11.85 -9.88
CA GLU A 166 -7.89 -11.43 -8.54
C GLU A 166 -8.18 -9.95 -8.27
N PHE A 167 -8.47 -9.17 -9.31
CA PHE A 167 -8.98 -7.80 -9.17
C PHE A 167 -10.21 -7.79 -8.27
N VAL A 168 -11.16 -8.70 -8.49
CA VAL A 168 -12.42 -8.74 -7.72
C VAL A 168 -12.16 -9.03 -6.25
N ASP A 169 -11.23 -9.95 -5.93
CA ASP A 169 -10.92 -10.30 -4.54
C ASP A 169 -10.30 -9.11 -3.79
N ALA A 170 -9.38 -8.39 -4.44
CA ALA A 170 -8.78 -7.18 -3.90
C ALA A 170 -9.83 -6.07 -3.64
N LEU A 171 -10.82 -5.94 -4.54
CA LEU A 171 -11.92 -5.00 -4.38
C LEU A 171 -12.86 -5.38 -3.23
N ARG A 172 -13.23 -6.67 -3.12
CA ARG A 172 -14.07 -7.14 -2.01
C ARG A 172 -13.41 -6.83 -0.67
N HIS A 173 -12.11 -7.09 -0.54
CA HIS A 173 -11.36 -6.75 0.66
C HIS A 173 -11.38 -5.24 0.94
N ALA A 174 -11.09 -4.41 -0.08
CA ALA A 174 -11.09 -2.96 0.07
C ALA A 174 -12.44 -2.39 0.53
N CYS A 175 -13.56 -2.97 0.10
CA CYS A 175 -14.90 -2.58 0.53
C CYS A 175 -15.23 -3.03 1.96
N ILE A 176 -14.68 -4.15 2.42
CA ILE A 176 -14.88 -4.66 3.79
C ILE A 176 -13.98 -3.93 4.80
N SER A 177 -12.73 -3.66 4.43
CA SER A 177 -11.72 -3.08 5.31
C SER A 177 -11.84 -1.56 5.50
N THR A 178 -12.60 -0.87 4.63
CA THR A 178 -12.81 0.58 4.73
C THR A 178 -14.21 0.92 5.26
N VAL A 179 -14.27 1.60 6.40
CA VAL A 179 -15.49 2.25 6.85
C VAL A 179 -15.85 3.40 5.91
N THR A 180 -17.14 3.75 5.80
CA THR A 180 -17.68 4.74 4.84
C THR A 180 -17.04 6.13 4.89
N GLU A 181 -16.37 6.48 5.99
CA GLU A 181 -15.64 7.73 6.17
C GLU A 181 -14.26 7.72 5.50
N ASP A 182 -13.67 6.53 5.35
CA ASP A 182 -12.41 6.34 4.67
C ASP A 182 -12.62 6.02 3.19
N LYS A 183 -12.65 7.08 2.38
CA LYS A 183 -12.93 7.00 0.95
C LYS A 183 -11.73 6.58 0.10
N GLY A 184 -10.55 6.34 0.69
CA GLY A 184 -9.30 6.17 -0.05
C GLY A 184 -9.38 5.07 -1.12
N LEU A 185 -9.44 3.80 -0.69
CA LEU A 185 -9.49 2.66 -1.60
C LEU A 185 -10.78 2.62 -2.44
N ARG A 186 -11.91 3.03 -1.85
CA ARG A 186 -13.22 3.06 -2.50
C ARG A 186 -13.27 4.05 -3.67
N THR A 187 -12.61 5.19 -3.52
CA THR A 187 -12.48 6.19 -4.60
C THR A 187 -11.60 5.68 -5.73
N THR A 188 -10.51 4.99 -5.41
CA THR A 188 -9.68 4.33 -6.42
C THR A 188 -10.49 3.30 -7.20
N LEU A 189 -11.27 2.46 -6.52
CA LEU A 189 -12.17 1.50 -7.16
C LEU A 189 -13.18 2.18 -8.09
N ALA A 190 -13.90 3.19 -7.59
CA ALA A 190 -14.86 3.95 -8.40
C ALA A 190 -14.21 4.56 -9.65
N LYS A 191 -12.98 5.06 -9.52
CA LYS A 191 -12.19 5.59 -10.63
C LYS A 191 -11.83 4.50 -11.65
N THR A 192 -11.30 3.36 -11.20
CA THR A 192 -10.94 2.25 -12.10
C THR A 192 -12.16 1.72 -12.86
N VAL A 193 -13.31 1.58 -12.20
CA VAL A 193 -14.57 1.18 -12.89
C VAL A 193 -15.01 2.23 -13.90
N ALA A 194 -14.93 3.52 -13.55
CA ALA A 194 -15.26 4.60 -14.48
C ALA A 194 -14.31 4.67 -15.68
N ASP A 195 -13.03 4.31 -15.50
CA ASP A 195 -12.02 4.23 -16.57
C ASP A 195 -12.21 2.98 -17.46
N HIS A 196 -12.64 1.86 -16.88
CA HIS A 196 -12.73 0.55 -17.54
C HIS A 196 -14.13 -0.05 -17.46
N MET A 197 -15.08 0.52 -18.22
CA MET A 197 -16.49 0.11 -18.17
C MET A 197 -16.74 -1.33 -18.63
N GLU A 198 -15.80 -1.94 -19.36
CA GLU A 198 -15.78 -3.36 -19.68
C GLU A 198 -15.79 -4.26 -18.44
N LEU A 199 -15.35 -3.77 -17.28
CA LEU A 199 -15.45 -4.48 -16.00
C LEU A 199 -16.91 -4.82 -15.64
N LEU A 200 -17.88 -4.03 -16.10
CA LEU A 200 -19.30 -4.32 -15.91
C LEU A 200 -19.78 -5.55 -16.70
N LYS A 201 -18.95 -6.17 -17.55
CA LYS A 201 -19.26 -7.47 -18.15
C LYS A 201 -19.05 -8.62 -17.17
N LYS A 202 -18.24 -8.42 -16.12
CA LYS A 202 -18.00 -9.42 -15.07
C LYS A 202 -19.12 -9.36 -14.03
N GLU A 203 -19.87 -10.45 -13.87
CA GLU A 203 -20.99 -10.51 -12.91
C GLU A 203 -20.52 -10.22 -11.47
N ALA A 204 -19.32 -10.67 -11.10
CA ALA A 204 -18.77 -10.42 -9.77
C ALA A 204 -18.51 -8.92 -9.49
N VAL A 205 -18.19 -8.12 -10.51
CA VAL A 205 -18.07 -6.65 -10.36
C VAL A 205 -19.44 -6.01 -10.19
N LYS A 206 -20.46 -6.48 -10.93
CA LYS A 206 -21.83 -5.98 -10.77
C LYS A 206 -22.39 -6.25 -9.38
N GLU A 207 -22.18 -7.46 -8.86
CA GLU A 207 -22.58 -7.85 -7.51
C GLU A 207 -21.92 -6.94 -6.47
N LEU A 208 -20.60 -6.75 -6.57
CA LEU A 208 -19.84 -5.87 -5.67
C LEU A 208 -20.37 -4.42 -5.69
N LEU A 209 -20.64 -3.86 -6.87
CA LEU A 209 -21.19 -2.50 -7.00
C LEU A 209 -22.62 -2.39 -6.47
N SER A 210 -23.40 -3.47 -6.56
CA SER A 210 -24.76 -3.52 -6.02
C SER A 210 -24.77 -3.55 -4.50
N GLU A 211 -23.82 -4.27 -3.89
CA GLU A 211 -23.60 -4.31 -2.43
C GLU A 211 -23.03 -2.98 -1.91
N ASN A 212 -22.23 -2.28 -2.74
CA ASN A 212 -21.51 -1.05 -2.38
C ASN A 212 -22.04 0.15 -3.17
N GLY A 213 -23.30 0.52 -2.94
CA GLY A 213 -24.00 1.52 -3.74
C GLY A 213 -23.32 2.90 -3.81
N ASP A 214 -22.59 3.33 -2.78
CA ASP A 214 -21.84 4.59 -2.80
C ASP A 214 -20.65 4.56 -3.78
N VAL A 215 -20.01 3.40 -3.96
CA VAL A 215 -18.95 3.21 -4.97
C VAL A 215 -19.55 3.30 -6.37
N ALA A 216 -20.72 2.68 -6.58
CA ALA A 216 -21.43 2.76 -7.86
C ALA A 216 -21.84 4.20 -8.19
N VAL A 217 -22.40 4.93 -7.22
CA VAL A 217 -22.75 6.34 -7.38
C VAL A 217 -21.51 7.16 -7.71
N GLN A 218 -20.41 6.98 -6.99
CA GLN A 218 -19.17 7.71 -7.23
C GLN A 218 -18.59 7.44 -8.63
N ALA A 219 -18.65 6.19 -9.11
CA ALA A 219 -18.23 5.86 -10.46
C ALA A 219 -19.07 6.59 -11.51
N LEU A 220 -20.40 6.59 -11.36
CA LEU A 220 -21.32 7.30 -12.25
C LEU A 220 -21.10 8.82 -12.22
N GLU A 221 -20.84 9.42 -11.06
CA GLU A 221 -20.49 10.83 -10.93
C GLU A 221 -19.19 11.18 -11.66
N LEU A 222 -18.16 10.33 -11.55
CA LEU A 222 -16.90 10.49 -12.27
C LEU A 222 -17.10 10.43 -13.78
N MET A 223 -17.96 9.52 -14.26
CA MET A 223 -18.31 9.44 -15.67
C MET A 223 -19.07 10.69 -16.16
N ALA A 224 -20.07 11.15 -15.40
CA ALA A 224 -20.84 12.33 -15.75
C ALA A 224 -19.96 13.57 -15.91
N LYS A 225 -18.96 13.74 -15.03
CA LYS A 225 -17.96 14.83 -15.12
C LYS A 225 -17.05 14.76 -16.34
N ARG A 226 -16.90 13.59 -16.98
CA ARG A 226 -16.09 13.44 -18.20
C ARG A 226 -16.87 13.80 -19.48
N LEU A 227 -18.19 13.81 -19.39
CA LEU A 227 -19.10 14.14 -20.50
C LEU A 227 -19.49 15.63 -20.55
N SER A 228 -19.20 16.38 -19.48
CA SER A 228 -19.42 17.82 -19.35
C SER A 228 -18.18 18.63 -19.73
#